data_AF-A0A427WYV7-F1
#
_entry.id   AF-A0A427WYV7-F1
#
_cell.length_a   1.000
_cell.length_b   1.000
_cell.length_c   1.000
_cell.angle_alpha   90.00
_cell.angle_beta   90.00
_cell.angle_gamma   90.00
#
_symmetry.space_group_name_H-M   'P 1'
#
loop_
_entity.id
_entity.type
_entity.pdbx_description
1 polymer ?
#
loop_
_entity_poly.entity_id
_entity_poly.type
_entity_poly.pdbx_seq_one_letter_code
_entity_poly.pdbx_strand_id
1 'polypeptide(L)' 'MTNDELDQTYTGMAQALTRVGEAQAPLFLSILSLSLLTLLTDANQAAALLAQAEAACQPDGPVANYPAPTAAAPT' A
#
# COMPACT_ATOMS: atom_id res chain seq x y z
N MET A 1 -4.78 -13.01 1.33
CA MET A 1 -5.15 -11.96 2.29
C MET A 1 -6.58 -11.57 1.99
N THR A 2 -7.48 -11.70 2.97
CA THR A 2 -8.86 -11.24 2.84
C THR A 2 -8.94 -9.72 2.94
N ASN A 3 -10.09 -9.16 2.58
CA ASN A 3 -10.32 -7.71 2.66
C ASN A 3 -10.13 -7.19 4.09
N ASP A 4 -10.63 -7.92 5.08
CA ASP A 4 -10.49 -7.60 6.50
C ASP A 4 -9.03 -7.60 6.99
N GLU A 5 -8.23 -8.57 6.56
CA GLU A 5 -6.80 -8.60 6.91
C GLU A 5 -6.06 -7.39 6.32
N LEU A 6 -6.45 -6.98 5.11
CA LEU A 6 -5.87 -5.84 4.41
C LEU A 6 -6.25 -4.52 5.08
N ASP A 7 -7.52 -4.35 5.46
CA ASP A 7 -8.00 -3.19 6.22
C ASP A 7 -7.32 -3.07 7.59
N GLN A 8 -7.17 -4.20 8.29
CA GLN A 8 -6.47 -4.23 9.58
C GLN A 8 -4.99 -3.87 9.44
N THR A 9 -4.31 -4.38 8.40
CA THR A 9 -2.91 -4.07 8.13
C THR A 9 -2.72 -2.61 7.75
N TYR A 10 -3.63 -2.07 6.92
CA TYR A 10 -3.65 -0.66 6.54
C TYR A 10 -3.89 0.25 7.75
N THR A 11 -4.85 -0.11 8.61
CA THR A 11 -5.12 0.60 9.86
C THR A 11 -3.91 0.60 10.79
N GLY A 12 -3.24 -0.55 10.93
CA GLY A 12 -2.02 -0.67 11.72
C GLY A 12 -0.89 0.22 11.19
N MET A 13 -0.73 0.30 9.87
CA MET A 13 0.22 1.19 9.21
C MET A 13 -0.11 2.66 9.50
N ALA A 14 -1.38 3.08 9.35
CA ALA A 14 -1.80 4.45 9.62
C ALA A 14 -1.55 4.85 11.10
N GLN A 15 -1.84 3.96 12.04
CA GLN A 15 -1.53 4.17 13.46
C GLN A 15 -0.03 4.28 13.72
N ALA A 16 0.80 3.47 13.04
CA ALA A 16 2.25 3.56 13.14
C ALA A 16 2.77 4.91 12.61
N LEU A 17 2.31 5.36 11.44
CA LEU A 17 2.66 6.67 10.90
C LEU A 17 2.28 7.81 11.85
N THR A 18 1.08 7.77 12.43
CA THR A 18 0.65 8.78 13.41
C THR A 18 1.54 8.82 14.65
N ARG A 19 1.99 7.66 15.15
CA ARG A 19 2.92 7.59 16.30
C ARG A 19 4.32 8.10 15.97
N VAL A 20 4.79 7.83 14.76
CA VAL A 20 6.12 8.25 14.28
C VAL A 20 6.14 9.76 13.98
N GLY A 21 5.00 10.30 13.54
CA GLY A 21 4.82 11.71 13.22
C GLY A 21 5.29 12.07 11.80
N GLU A 22 4.79 13.20 11.29
CA GLU A 22 4.97 13.64 9.90
C GLU A 22 6.45 13.83 9.52
N ALA A 23 7.28 14.31 10.44
CA ALA A 23 8.70 14.55 10.20
C ALA A 23 9.49 13.26 9.92
N GLN A 24 9.07 12.13 10.51
CA GLN A 24 9.75 10.84 10.38
C GLN A 24 8.99 9.86 9.47
N ALA A 25 7.78 10.22 9.01
CA ALA A 25 6.99 9.44 8.06
C ALA A 25 7.79 8.99 6.81
N PRO A 26 8.54 9.87 6.09
CA PRO A 26 9.29 9.43 4.90
C PRO A 26 10.41 8.44 5.25
N LEU A 27 11.06 8.59 6.41
CA LEU A 27 12.09 7.67 6.88
C LEU A 27 11.48 6.30 7.25
N PHE A 28 10.37 6.31 7.98
CA PHE A 28 9.64 5.09 8.34
C PHE A 28 9.20 4.31 7.09
N LEU A 29 8.61 5.00 6.12
CA LEU A 29 8.20 4.39 4.86
C LEU A 29 9.39 3.81 4.09
N SER A 30 10.52 4.52 4.05
CA SER A 30 11.74 4.03 3.40
C SER A 30 12.23 2.71 4.02
N ILE A 31 12.22 2.61 5.36
CA ILE A 31 12.65 1.40 6.08
C ILE A 31 11.65 0.25 5.88
N LEU A 32 10.35 0.54 5.94
CA LEU A 32 9.30 -0.44 5.67
C LEU A 32 9.41 -0.99 4.25
N SER A 33 9.56 -0.10 3.25
CA SER A 33 9.75 -0.48 1.84
C SER A 33 11.00 -1.32 1.64
N LEU A 34 12.14 -0.96 2.25
CA LEU A 34 13.36 -1.76 2.15
C LEU A 34 13.18 -3.16 2.75
N SER A 35 12.50 -3.26 3.89
CA SER A 35 12.19 -4.55 4.53
C SER A 35 11.29 -5.41 3.63
N LEU A 36 10.30 -4.81 2.96
CA LEU A 36 9.44 -5.50 2.00
C LEU A 36 10.21 -5.93 0.74
N LEU A 37 11.14 -5.11 0.26
CA LEU A 37 12.02 -5.44 -0.86
C LEU A 37 12.92 -6.63 -0.56
N THR A 38 13.39 -6.79 0.69
CA THR A 38 14.17 -7.98 1.07
C THR A 38 13.37 -9.29 1.08
N LEU A 39 12.04 -9.20 1.18
CA LEU A 39 11.14 -10.36 1.08
C LEU A 39 10.80 -10.69 -0.38
N LEU A 40 10.95 -9.74 -1.29
CA LEU A 40 10.75 -9.92 -2.73
C LEU A 40 12.00 -10.56 -3.34
N THR A 41 11.89 -11.81 -3.79
CA THR A 41 13.00 -12.55 -4.43
C THR A 41 13.33 -12.02 -5.83
N ASP A 42 12.48 -11.17 -6.43
CA ASP A 42 12.58 -10.72 -7.81
C ASP A 42 12.66 -9.19 -7.91
N ALA A 43 13.78 -8.70 -8.46
CA ALA A 43 14.06 -7.28 -8.61
C ALA A 43 13.14 -6.60 -9.65
N ASN A 44 12.61 -7.35 -10.62
CA ASN A 44 11.74 -6.80 -11.65
C ASN A 44 10.33 -6.56 -11.09
N GLN A 45 9.84 -7.46 -10.22
CA GLN A 45 8.60 -7.24 -9.47
C GLN A 45 8.70 -6.04 -8.53
N ALA A 46 9.84 -5.89 -7.84
CA ALA A 46 10.11 -4.71 -7.03
C ALA A 46 10.04 -3.40 -7.84
N ALA A 47 10.68 -3.36 -9.00
CA ALA A 47 10.66 -2.19 -9.89
C ALA A 47 9.24 -1.88 -10.40
N ALA A 48 8.46 -2.91 -10.75
CA ALA A 48 7.07 -2.74 -11.19
C ALA A 48 6.16 -2.20 -10.08
N LEU A 49 6.35 -2.61 -8.82
CA LEU A 49 5.62 -2.05 -7.68
C LEU A 49 5.98 -0.59 -7.41
N LEU A 50 7.26 -0.24 -7.58
CA LEU A 50 7.73 1.14 -7.44
C LEU A 50 7.05 2.06 -8.47
N ALA A 51 7.08 1.66 -9.75
CA ALA A 51 6.45 2.42 -10.83
C ALA A 51 4.93 2.59 -10.64
N GLN A 52 4.25 1.55 -10.12
CA GLN A 52 2.82 1.65 -9.79
C GLN A 52 2.55 2.63 -8.65
N ALA A 53 3.37 2.63 -7.60
CA ALA A 53 3.23 3.58 -6.50
C ALA A 53 3.48 5.03 -6.96
N GLU A 54 4.47 5.25 -7.83
CA GLU A 54 4.74 6.55 -8.45
C GLU A 54 3.53 7.02 -9.28
N ALA A 55 2.99 6.16 -10.14
CA ALA A 55 1.80 6.48 -10.94
C ALA A 55 0.56 6.79 -10.09
N ALA A 56 0.37 6.09 -8.96
CA ALA A 56 -0.72 6.35 -8.03
C ALA A 56 -0.56 7.66 -7.24
N CYS A 57 0.68 8.14 -7.06
CA CYS A 57 0.96 9.41 -6.40
C CYS A 57 0.86 10.61 -7.36
N GLN A 58 0.82 10.36 -8.68
CA GLN A 58 0.55 11.41 -9.64
C GLN A 58 -0.90 11.92 -9.47
N PRO A 59 -1.13 13.23 -9.49
CA PRO A 59 -2.46 13.82 -9.34
C PRO A 59 -3.43 13.47 -10.48
N ASP A 60 -2.94 12.83 -11.55
CA ASP A 60 -3.69 12.34 -12.72
C ASP A 60 -3.59 10.80 -12.85
N GLY A 61 -3.33 10.09 -11.75
CA GLY A 61 -3.31 8.63 -11.73
C GLY A 61 -4.72 8.07 -11.47
N PRO A 62 -5.16 7.00 -12.17
CA PRO A 62 -6.43 6.35 -11.88
C PRO A 62 -6.41 5.89 -10.43
N VAL A 63 -7.22 6.55 -9.60
CA VAL A 63 -7.52 6.14 -8.22
C VAL A 63 -7.76 4.65 -8.19
N ALA A 64 -7.05 3.96 -7.31
CA ALA A 64 -7.03 2.52 -7.10
C ALA A 64 -8.26 1.82 -7.69
N ASN A 65 -8.06 1.06 -8.78
CA ASN A 65 -9.05 0.09 -9.25
C ASN A 65 -9.13 -1.04 -8.21
N TYR A 66 -9.75 -0.71 -7.08
CA TYR A 66 -10.30 -1.66 -6.17
C TYR A 66 -11.56 -2.21 -6.85
N PRO A 67 -11.58 -3.47 -7.32
CA PRO A 67 -12.84 -4.06 -7.72
C PRO A 67 -13.71 -4.10 -6.47
N ALA A 68 -14.73 -3.23 -6.43
CA ALA A 68 -15.75 -3.27 -5.39
C ALA A 68 -16.27 -4.71 -5.27
N PRO A 69 -16.47 -5.25 -4.06
CA PRO A 69 -17.14 -6.52 -3.91
C PRO A 69 -18.51 -6.34 -4.55
N THR A 70 -18.80 -7.13 -5.59
CA THR A 70 -20.12 -7.19 -6.19
C THR A 70 -21.12 -7.48 -5.07
N ALA A 71 -21.82 -6.44 -4.61
CA ALA A 71 -22.97 -6.61 -3.75
C ALA A 71 -23.98 -7.44 -4.55
N ALA A 72 -24.12 -8.70 -4.15
CA ALA A 72 -25.13 -9.59 -4.68
C ALA A 72 -26.50 -8.93 -4.49
N ALA A 73 -27.15 -8.57 -5.58
CA ALA A 73 -28.51 -8.05 -5.57
C ALA A 73 -29.46 -9.14 -5.05
N PRO A 74 -30.30 -8.87 -4.04
CA PRO A 74 -31.34 -9.80 -3.65
C PRO A 74 -32.50 -9.72 -4.66
N THR A 75 -32.88 -10.88 -5.21
CA THR A 75 -34.16 -11.11 -5.91
C THR A 75 -35.25 -11.44 -4.91
#